data_AF-A0A222E838-F1
#
_entry.id   AF-A0A222E838-F1
#
_cell.length_a   1.000
_cell.length_b   1.000
_cell.length_c   1.000
_cell.angle_alpha   90.00
_cell.angle_beta   90.00
_cell.angle_gamma   90.00
#
_symmetry.space_group_name_H-M   'P 1'
#
loop_
_entity.id
_entity.type
_entity.pdbx_description
1 polymer ?
#
loop_
_entity_poly.entity_id
_entity_poly.type
_entity_poly.pdbx_seq_one_letter_code
_entity_poly.pdbx_strand_id
1 'polypeptide(L)' 'MKALDDRLIAAHARGDRAALIALYAQAAETVNDLDASCFYLTHAYVFALELGDGRAPALHARLKAEGREA' A
#
# COMPACT_ATOMS: atom_id res chain seq x y z
N MET A 1 -9.96 1.88 -11.00
CA MET A 1 -9.94 0.55 -10.36
C MET A 1 -9.32 -0.55 -11.24
N LYS A 2 -9.94 -0.98 -12.35
CA LYS A 2 -9.51 -2.21 -13.07
C LYS A 2 -8.06 -2.19 -13.58
N ALA A 3 -7.57 -1.06 -14.06
CA ALA A 3 -6.18 -0.91 -14.51
C ALA A 3 -5.15 -0.94 -13.36
N LEU A 4 -5.54 -0.51 -12.15
CA LEU A 4 -4.67 -0.56 -10.97
C LEU A 4 -4.63 -1.98 -10.39
N ASP A 5 -5.78 -2.64 -10.36
CA ASP A 5 -5.93 -4.04 -9.94
C ASP A 5 -5.11 -4.99 -10.81
N ASP A 6 -5.18 -4.83 -12.14
CA ASP A 6 -4.37 -5.61 -13.08
C ASP A 6 -2.86 -5.43 -12.85
N ARG A 7 -2.43 -4.20 -12.55
CA ARG A 7 -1.02 -3.89 -12.20
C ARG A 7 -0.61 -4.51 -10.88
N LEU A 8 -1.50 -4.54 -9.87
CA LEU A 8 -1.26 -5.22 -8.60
C LEU A 8 -1.08 -6.73 -8.81
N ILE A 9 -1.97 -7.36 -9.58
CA ILE A 9 -1.88 -8.79 -9.92
C ILE A 9 -0.58 -9.08 -10.66
N ALA A 10 -0.22 -8.28 -11.67
CA ALA A 10 1.01 -8.45 -12.43
C ALA A 10 2.27 -8.27 -11.57
N ALA A 11 2.28 -7.28 -10.66
CA ALA A 11 3.39 -7.07 -9.74
C ALA A 11 3.55 -8.23 -8.75
N HIS A 12 2.45 -8.78 -8.22
CA HIS A 12 2.46 -10.00 -7.42
C HIS A 12 3.02 -11.20 -8.19
N ALA A 13 2.53 -11.42 -9.42
CA ALA A 13 3.00 -12.52 -10.26
C ALA A 13 4.51 -12.46 -10.56
N ARG A 14 5.07 -11.25 -10.59
CA ARG A 14 6.50 -11.00 -10.84
C ARG A 14 7.33 -10.92 -9.55
N GLY A 15 6.71 -10.95 -8.37
CA GLY A 15 7.37 -10.73 -7.09
C GLY A 15 7.94 -9.31 -6.93
N ASP A 16 7.39 -8.33 -7.65
CA ASP A 16 7.91 -6.96 -7.72
C ASP A 16 7.47 -6.13 -6.51
N ARG A 17 8.09 -6.40 -5.35
CA ARG A 17 7.76 -5.76 -4.06
C ARG A 17 7.89 -4.25 -4.11
N ALA A 18 8.89 -3.73 -4.83
CA ALA A 18 9.09 -2.29 -4.97
C ALA A 18 7.90 -1.62 -5.69
N ALA A 19 7.39 -2.25 -6.76
CA ALA A 19 6.19 -1.81 -7.44
C ALA A 19 4.94 -1.96 -6.56
N LEU A 20 4.82 -3.06 -5.81
CA LEU A 20 3.68 -3.28 -4.91
C LEU A 20 3.53 -2.15 -3.88
N ILE A 21 4.63 -1.67 -3.28
CA ILE A 21 4.57 -0.53 -2.35
C ILE A 21 3.92 0.70 -3.01
N ALA A 22 4.31 1.03 -4.25
CA ALA A 22 3.77 2.19 -4.97
C ALA A 22 2.31 1.99 -5.36
N LEU A 23 1.96 0.80 -5.85
CA LEU A 23 0.62 0.48 -6.33
C LEU A 23 -0.40 0.44 -5.19
N TYR A 24 -0.02 -0.13 -4.04
CA TYR A 24 -0.87 -0.13 -2.85
C TYR A 24 -1.06 1.26 -2.26
N ALA A 25 0.01 2.08 -2.21
CA ALA A 25 -0.13 3.48 -1.78
C ALA A 25 -1.07 4.27 -2.71
N GLN A 26 -0.95 4.07 -4.03
CA GLN A 26 -1.87 4.67 -5.01
C GLN A 26 -3.31 4.16 -4.82
N ALA A 27 -3.51 2.87 -4.56
CA ALA A 27 -4.85 2.31 -4.33
C ALA A 27 -5.53 2.98 -3.14
N ALA A 28 -4.79 3.16 -2.04
CA ALA A 28 -5.28 3.82 -0.84
C ALA A 28 -5.77 5.26 -1.09
N GLU A 29 -5.16 5.98 -2.02
CA GLU A 29 -5.54 7.35 -2.37
C GLU A 29 -6.76 7.43 -3.30
N THR A 30 -7.08 6.34 -3.99
CA THR A 30 -8.17 6.31 -4.99
C THR A 30 -9.51 5.83 -4.44
N VAL A 31 -9.51 5.17 -3.28
CA VAL A 31 -10.74 4.67 -2.67
C VAL A 31 -11.38 5.72 -1.77
N ASN A 32 -12.69 5.89 -1.89
CA ASN A 32 -13.48 6.80 -1.05
C ASN A 32 -14.03 6.10 0.20
N ASP A 33 -13.36 5.02 0.63
CA ASP A 33 -13.70 4.25 1.81
C ASP A 33 -12.46 4.17 2.70
N LEU A 34 -12.60 4.59 3.95
CA LEU A 34 -11.48 4.70 4.87
C LEU A 34 -10.90 3.32 5.22
N ASP A 35 -11.75 2.32 5.42
CA ASP A 35 -11.30 0.97 5.76
C ASP A 35 -10.51 0.35 4.60
N ALA A 36 -11.01 0.48 3.37
CA ALA A 36 -10.31 0.07 2.16
C ALA A 36 -8.98 0.84 1.98
N SER A 37 -8.97 2.15 2.30
CA SER A 37 -7.73 2.94 2.24
C SER A 37 -6.69 2.41 3.21
N CYS A 38 -7.07 2.17 4.47
CA CYS A 38 -6.20 1.61 5.50
C CYS A 38 -5.74 0.18 5.16
N PHE A 39 -6.60 -0.65 4.55
CA PHE A 39 -6.25 -1.97 4.06
C PHE A 39 -5.09 -1.89 3.05
N TYR A 40 -5.19 -1.02 2.04
CA TYR A 40 -4.13 -0.84 1.06
C TYR A 40 -2.86 -0.21 1.66
N LEU A 41 -3.00 0.77 2.57
CA LEU A 41 -1.84 1.37 3.25
C LEU A 41 -1.07 0.35 4.08
N THR A 42 -1.76 -0.58 4.73
CA THR A 42 -1.13 -1.64 5.52
C THR A 42 -0.28 -2.54 4.62
N HIS A 43 -0.80 -2.94 3.46
CA HIS A 43 -0.04 -3.71 2.49
C HIS A 43 1.18 -2.95 1.97
N ALA A 44 1.02 -1.67 1.60
CA ALA A 44 2.15 -0.84 1.18
C ALA A 44 3.22 -0.77 2.27
N TYR A 45 2.81 -0.60 3.53
CA TYR A 45 3.70 -0.49 4.68
C TYR A 45 4.47 -1.78 4.95
N VAL A 46 3.79 -2.94 4.95
CA VAL A 46 4.43 -4.25 5.15
C VAL A 46 5.50 -4.50 4.09
N PHE A 47 5.20 -4.28 2.81
CA PHE A 47 6.20 -4.46 1.75
C PHE A 47 7.36 -3.46 1.88
N ALA A 48 7.10 -2.24 2.34
CA ALA A 48 8.13 -1.24 2.57
C ALA A 48 9.06 -1.66 3.73
N LEU A 49 8.52 -2.23 4.81
CA LEU A 49 9.32 -2.80 5.90
C LEU A 49 10.17 -3.98 5.42
N GLU A 50 9.56 -4.92 4.68
CA GLU A 50 10.27 -6.10 4.17
C GLU A 50 11.43 -5.73 3.23
N LEU A 51 11.30 -4.64 2.47
CA LEU A 51 12.31 -4.18 1.53
C LEU A 51 13.31 -3.18 2.15
N GLY A 52 13.07 -2.69 3.37
CA GLY A 52 13.81 -1.58 3.96
C GLY A 52 13.62 -0.26 3.19
N ASP A 53 12.46 -0.07 2.57
CA ASP A 53 12.14 1.09 1.73
C ASP A 53 11.89 2.35 2.57
N GLY A 54 12.46 3.47 2.16
CA GLY A 54 12.36 4.76 2.86
C GLY A 54 10.95 5.35 2.94
N ARG A 55 9.97 4.77 2.22
CA ARG A 55 8.55 5.14 2.31
C ARG A 55 7.85 4.60 3.55
N ALA A 56 8.40 3.57 4.20
CA ALA A 56 7.84 2.96 5.42
C ALA A 56 7.42 3.98 6.51
N PRO A 57 8.26 4.95 6.92
CA PRO A 57 7.87 5.94 7.94
C PRO A 57 6.68 6.82 7.53
N ALA A 58 6.59 7.21 6.25
CA ALA A 58 5.48 8.02 5.76
C ALA A 58 4.17 7.24 5.72
N LEU A 59 4.23 5.96 5.31
CA LEU A 59 3.07 5.06 5.30
C LEU A 59 2.57 4.78 6.72
N HIS A 60 3.49 4.57 7.66
CA HIS A 60 3.17 4.38 9.07
C HIS A 60 2.50 5.62 9.68
N ALA A 61 3.03 6.82 9.41
CA ALA A 61 2.44 8.07 9.89
C ALA A 61 0.99 8.26 9.39
N ARG A 62 0.69 7.85 8.16
CA ARG A 62 -0.69 7.88 7.61
C ARG A 62 -1.60 6.90 8.36
N LEU A 63 -1.17 5.64 8.56
CA LEU A 63 -1.94 4.65 9.31
C LEU A 63 -2.26 5.10 10.74
N LYS A 64 -1.27 5.71 11.40
CA LYS A 64 -1.40 6.31 12.72
C LYS A 64 -2.42 7.44 12.76
N ALA A 65 -2.41 8.33 11.77
CA ALA A 65 -3.33 9.46 11.69
C ALA A 65 -4.81 9.01 11.60
N GLU A 66 -5.07 7.90 10.90
CA GLU A 66 -6.41 7.34 10.76
C GLU A 66 -6.86 6.49 11.97
N GLY A 67 -6.04 6.40 13.04
CA GLY A 67 -6.37 5.66 14.26
C GLY A 67 -6.38 4.13 14.09
N ARG A 68 -5.72 3.61 13.05
CA ARG A 68 -5.62 2.18 12.73
C ARG A 68 -4.19 1.67 13.00
N GLU A 69 -3.74 1.81 14.25
CA GLU A 69 -2.53 1.13 14.74
C GLU A 69 -2.94 -0.25 15.31
N ALA A 70 -2.33 -1.33 14.81
CA ALA A 70 -2.47 -2.68 15.37
C ALA A 70 -1.52 -2.89 16.54
#